data_AF-A0AAV2R5E2-F1
#
_entry.id   AF-A0AAV2R5E2-F1
#
_cell.length_a   1.000
_cell.length_b   1.000
_cell.length_c   1.000
_cell.angle_alpha   90.00
_cell.angle_beta   90.00
_cell.angle_gamma   90.00
#
_symmetry.space_group_name_H-M   'P 1'
#
loop_
_entity.id
_entity.type
_entity.pdbx_description
1 polymer ?
#
loop_
_entity_poly.entity_id
_entity_poly.type
_entity_poly.pdbx_seq_one_letter_code
_entity_poly.pdbx_strand_id
1 'polypeptide(L)'
;MQVSSLVILLFVAGFASPASIYAPSGSSEEVSKLQVLRNFESFRHDVDQHTGDGTYSFVYHVGDSEREEVRSESGEVSGRFAFVAPEGNEVEAKYEADEEGFRVESDALPLAPEDTDDVKAAKEEFFAAYERALEAAGSYEYEEYSDEESSEESSEESSEEYGESSEESSEESSEEY
;
A
#
# COMPACT_ATOMS: atom_id res chain seq x y z
N MET A 1 83.47 34.76 30.56
CA MET A 1 83.91 34.62 29.15
C MET A 1 82.64 34.28 28.37
N GLN A 2 81.84 35.26 27.87
CA GLN A 2 81.99 36.06 26.63
C GLN A 2 82.34 35.16 25.43
N VAL A 3 81.54 35.00 24.38
CA VAL A 3 80.92 35.96 23.43
C VAL A 3 79.70 35.29 22.73
N SER A 4 78.50 35.89 22.65
CA SER A 4 77.99 36.92 21.70
C SER A 4 77.68 36.47 20.26
N SER A 5 76.36 36.41 19.98
CA SER A 5 75.64 36.96 18.80
C SER A 5 75.49 36.16 17.49
N LEU A 6 74.23 35.86 17.13
CA LEU A 6 73.70 36.03 15.76
C LEU A 6 72.18 36.30 15.81
N VAL A 7 71.80 37.48 15.34
CA VAL A 7 70.42 37.94 15.03
C VAL A 7 69.98 37.30 13.72
N ILE A 8 68.69 36.94 13.54
CA ILE A 8 67.94 37.15 12.28
C ILE A 8 66.43 36.83 12.41
N LEU A 9 65.65 37.87 12.10
CA LEU A 9 64.30 37.96 11.52
C LEU A 9 63.06 37.30 12.19
N LEU A 10 62.28 38.19 12.80
CA LEU A 10 60.82 38.15 12.83
C LEU A 10 60.22 37.95 11.43
N PHE A 11 59.44 36.88 11.26
CA PHE A 11 58.33 36.85 10.31
C PHE A 11 57.03 36.74 11.10
N VAL A 12 56.33 37.87 11.21
CA VAL A 12 54.92 37.90 11.58
C VAL A 12 54.15 37.55 10.32
N ALA A 13 53.53 36.38 10.31
CA ALA A 13 52.46 36.07 9.37
C ALA A 13 51.21 35.77 10.20
N GLY A 14 50.38 36.80 10.38
CA GLY A 14 49.00 36.61 10.80
C GLY A 14 48.26 35.90 9.68
N PHE A 15 47.72 34.71 9.99
CA PHE A 15 46.65 34.15 9.19
C PHE A 15 45.34 34.40 9.92
N ALA A 16 44.56 35.30 9.32
CA ALA A 16 43.18 35.55 9.69
C ALA A 16 42.38 34.24 9.58
N SER A 17 41.57 33.97 10.60
CA SER A 17 40.55 32.92 10.54
C SER A 17 39.61 33.16 9.36
N PRO A 18 39.34 32.19 8.48
CA PRO A 18 38.08 32.15 7.79
C PRO A 18 37.03 31.61 8.77
N ALA A 19 35.98 32.41 8.95
CA ALA A 19 34.82 32.10 9.74
C ALA A 19 34.23 30.73 9.37
N SER A 20 33.97 29.91 10.39
CA SER A 20 33.07 28.78 10.29
C SER A 20 31.65 29.29 10.10
N ILE A 21 31.22 29.57 8.86
CA ILE A 21 29.80 29.80 8.54
C ILE A 21 29.50 29.27 7.13
N TYR A 22 29.27 27.96 7.03
CA TYR A 22 28.23 27.42 6.16
C TYR A 22 27.79 26.07 6.73
N ALA A 23 27.08 26.10 7.86
CA ALA A 23 26.17 25.01 8.15
C ALA A 23 24.93 25.25 7.29
N PRO A 24 24.52 24.31 6.41
CA PRO A 24 23.28 24.46 5.67
C PRO A 24 22.13 24.57 6.68
N SER A 25 21.44 25.71 6.69
CA SER A 25 20.15 25.83 7.37
C SER A 25 19.13 25.04 6.57
N GLY A 26 19.15 23.71 6.71
CA GLY A 26 18.00 22.90 6.34
C GLY A 26 16.80 23.43 7.12
N SER A 27 15.75 23.81 6.41
CA SER A 27 14.47 24.15 7.04
C SER A 27 14.05 22.99 7.95
N SER A 28 13.35 23.30 9.05
CA SER A 28 12.89 22.27 9.99
C SER A 28 12.08 21.17 9.30
N GLU A 29 11.45 21.45 8.16
CA GLU A 29 10.71 20.49 7.34
C GLU A 29 11.64 19.48 6.63
N GLU A 30 12.78 19.91 6.10
CA GLU A 30 13.78 19.03 5.48
C GLU A 30 14.44 18.13 6.54
N VAL A 31 14.73 18.69 7.72
CA VAL A 31 15.26 17.90 8.85
C VAL A 31 14.23 16.84 9.27
N SER A 32 12.95 17.20 9.36
CA SER A 32 11.86 16.28 9.73
C SER A 32 11.68 15.14 8.72
N LYS A 33 11.77 15.43 7.42
CA LYS A 33 11.70 14.42 6.35
C LYS A 33 12.88 13.43 6.41
N LEU A 34 14.04 13.90 6.87
CA LEU A 34 15.22 13.07 7.13
C LEU A 34 15.17 12.34 8.50
N GLN A 35 14.34 12.77 9.45
CA GLN A 35 14.20 12.06 10.73
C GLN A 35 13.40 10.76 10.61
N VAL A 36 12.50 10.64 9.63
CA VAL A 36 11.80 9.38 9.34
C VAL A 36 12.77 8.29 8.86
N LEU A 37 13.93 8.67 8.31
CA LEU A 37 14.99 7.74 7.87
C LEU A 37 15.98 7.35 8.98
N ARG A 38 15.91 7.95 10.18
CA ARG A 38 16.93 7.69 11.22
C ARG A 38 16.90 6.27 11.78
N ASN A 39 15.76 5.59 11.68
CA ASN A 39 15.57 4.26 12.24
C ASN A 39 15.32 3.21 11.16
N PHE A 40 15.52 3.54 9.90
CA PHE A 40 15.43 2.57 8.82
C PHE A 40 16.55 1.52 8.96
N GLU A 41 16.18 0.26 9.14
CA GLU A 41 17.15 -0.85 9.25
C GLU A 41 17.30 -1.57 7.90
N SER A 42 16.19 -1.94 7.25
CA SER A 42 16.24 -2.60 5.95
C SER A 42 14.96 -2.42 5.12
N PHE A 43 15.13 -2.52 3.80
CA PHE A 43 14.06 -2.60 2.81
C PHE A 43 14.49 -3.66 1.81
N ARG A 44 13.63 -4.66 1.61
CA ARG A 44 13.73 -5.61 0.52
C ARG A 44 12.43 -5.51 -0.26
N HIS A 45 12.54 -5.40 -1.57
CA HIS A 45 11.39 -5.37 -2.44
C HIS A 45 11.75 -6.13 -3.70
N ASP A 46 11.19 -7.32 -3.82
CA ASP A 46 11.32 -8.20 -4.96
C ASP A 46 10.01 -8.07 -5.74
N VAL A 47 10.00 -7.13 -6.69
CA VAL A 47 9.03 -7.14 -7.79
C VAL A 47 9.71 -7.85 -8.93
N ASP A 48 9.16 -9.00 -9.31
CA ASP A 48 9.62 -9.71 -10.49
C ASP A 48 9.13 -8.92 -11.71
N GLN A 49 9.90 -7.90 -12.12
CA GLN A 49 9.56 -6.95 -13.19
C GLN A 49 9.42 -7.61 -14.59
N HIS A 50 9.36 -8.93 -14.65
CA HIS A 50 9.33 -9.71 -15.89
C HIS A 50 8.09 -10.60 -16.03
N THR A 51 7.25 -10.67 -14.98
CA THR A 51 6.06 -11.51 -14.96
C THR A 51 4.85 -10.57 -14.94
N GLY A 52 4.12 -10.49 -16.07
CA GLY A 52 2.95 -9.62 -16.22
C GLY A 52 1.77 -9.92 -15.28
N ASP A 53 1.96 -10.89 -14.37
CA ASP A 53 0.93 -11.50 -13.54
C ASP A 53 0.73 -10.77 -12.19
N GLY A 54 1.49 -9.69 -11.94
CA GLY A 54 1.25 -8.78 -10.81
C GLY A 54 1.76 -9.29 -9.45
N THR A 55 2.55 -10.35 -9.42
CA THR A 55 3.23 -10.89 -8.23
C THR A 55 4.23 -9.88 -7.66
N TYR A 56 4.27 -9.75 -6.33
CA TYR A 56 5.29 -8.97 -5.64
C TYR A 56 5.60 -9.55 -4.26
N SER A 57 6.76 -9.19 -3.72
CA SER A 57 7.04 -9.38 -2.31
C SER A 57 7.88 -8.23 -1.77
N PHE A 58 7.63 -7.83 -0.52
CA PHE A 58 8.47 -6.84 0.14
C PHE A 58 8.57 -7.08 1.65
N VAL A 59 9.61 -6.51 2.21
CA VAL A 59 9.92 -6.44 3.64
C VAL A 59 10.46 -5.04 3.92
N TYR A 60 10.05 -4.45 5.03
CA TYR A 60 10.76 -3.29 5.58
C TYR A 60 10.81 -3.32 7.10
N HIS A 61 11.86 -2.69 7.63
CA HIS A 61 12.06 -2.47 9.05
C HIS A 61 12.41 -0.98 9.25
N VAL A 62 11.56 -0.27 9.98
CA VAL A 62 11.66 1.17 10.28
C VAL A 62 11.43 1.38 11.77
N GLY A 63 12.53 1.46 12.52
CA GLY A 63 12.52 1.65 13.96
C GLY A 63 11.78 0.54 14.67
N ASP A 64 10.77 0.92 15.41
CA ASP A 64 9.96 -0.01 16.18
C ASP A 64 8.79 -0.58 15.35
N SER A 65 8.92 -0.62 14.02
CA SER A 65 7.88 -1.12 13.13
C SER A 65 8.45 -1.90 11.96
N GLU A 66 7.79 -2.98 11.58
CA GLU A 66 8.15 -3.81 10.45
C GLU A 66 6.91 -4.30 9.71
N ARG A 67 7.08 -4.60 8.42
CA ARG A 67 6.03 -5.21 7.60
C ARG A 67 6.65 -6.10 6.53
N GLU A 68 6.01 -7.23 6.29
CA GLU A 68 6.26 -8.11 5.16
C GLU A 68 4.96 -8.44 4.45
N GLU A 69 4.99 -8.53 3.13
CA GLU A 69 3.83 -8.84 2.31
C GLU A 69 4.26 -9.53 1.02
N VAL A 70 3.43 -10.48 0.58
CA VAL A 70 3.57 -11.21 -0.67
C VAL A 70 2.21 -11.21 -1.37
N ARG A 71 2.23 -10.98 -2.68
CA ARG A 71 1.09 -11.25 -3.57
C ARG A 71 1.43 -12.43 -4.48
N SER A 72 0.57 -13.44 -4.49
CA SER A 72 0.68 -14.61 -5.37
C SER A 72 0.23 -14.29 -6.81
N GLU A 73 0.48 -15.22 -7.72
CA GLU A 73 -0.01 -15.16 -9.11
C GLU A 73 -1.55 -15.19 -9.21
N SER A 74 -2.24 -15.86 -8.27
CA SER A 74 -3.70 -15.84 -8.16
C SER A 74 -4.25 -14.51 -7.65
N GLY A 75 -3.37 -13.59 -7.22
CA GLY A 75 -3.74 -12.28 -6.70
C GLY A 75 -4.06 -12.27 -5.21
N GLU A 76 -3.87 -13.40 -4.52
CA GLU A 76 -3.97 -13.51 -3.06
C GLU A 76 -2.83 -12.72 -2.42
N VAL A 77 -3.11 -12.01 -1.33
CA VAL A 77 -2.13 -11.23 -0.58
C VAL A 77 -2.05 -11.77 0.83
N SER A 78 -0.85 -12.10 1.28
CA SER A 78 -0.60 -12.45 2.69
C SER A 78 0.56 -11.64 3.22
N GLY A 79 0.52 -11.32 4.51
CA GLY A 79 1.56 -10.53 5.13
C GLY A 79 1.37 -10.39 6.63
N ARG A 80 2.29 -9.66 7.24
CA ARG A 80 2.19 -9.24 8.63
C ARG A 80 2.81 -7.87 8.81
N PHE A 81 2.31 -7.14 9.80
CA PHE A 81 2.98 -5.96 10.32
C PHE A 81 3.12 -6.10 11.84
N ALA A 82 4.23 -5.61 12.38
CA ALA A 82 4.46 -5.55 13.81
C ALA A 82 4.95 -4.16 14.20
N PHE A 83 4.56 -3.69 15.37
CA PHE A 83 5.08 -2.45 15.95
C PHE A 83 5.09 -2.46 17.47
N VAL A 84 5.95 -1.65 18.08
CA VAL A 84 5.95 -1.43 19.54
C VAL A 84 5.06 -0.23 19.87
N ALA A 85 4.01 -0.45 20.66
CA ALA A 85 3.11 0.59 21.14
C ALA A 85 3.83 1.54 22.14
N PRO A 86 3.34 2.77 22.37
CA PRO A 86 3.94 3.71 23.33
C PRO A 86 4.09 3.17 24.75
N GLU A 87 3.28 2.19 25.12
CA GLU A 87 3.31 1.49 26.41
C GLU A 87 4.42 0.42 26.49
N GLY A 88 5.13 0.15 25.38
CA GLY A 88 6.20 -0.84 25.27
C GLY A 88 5.74 -2.25 24.86
N ASN A 89 4.45 -2.43 24.58
CA ASN A 89 3.90 -3.72 24.14
C ASN A 89 4.08 -3.87 22.63
N GLU A 90 4.57 -5.03 22.20
CA GLU A 90 4.61 -5.38 20.78
C GLU A 90 3.21 -5.79 20.30
N VAL A 91 2.78 -5.23 19.18
CA VAL A 91 1.54 -5.53 18.49
C VAL A 91 1.89 -6.12 17.14
N GLU A 92 1.47 -7.36 16.89
CA GLU A 92 1.60 -8.03 15.60
C GLU A 92 0.21 -8.28 15.03
N ALA A 93 0.06 -8.09 13.72
CA ALA A 93 -1.11 -8.52 12.97
C ALA A 93 -0.71 -9.24 11.70
N LYS A 94 -1.24 -10.45 11.51
CA LYS A 94 -1.13 -11.26 10.30
C LYS A 94 -2.39 -11.13 9.50
N TYR A 95 -2.29 -11.07 8.18
CA TYR A 95 -3.44 -10.90 7.32
C TYR A 95 -3.35 -11.73 6.05
N GLU A 96 -4.53 -12.10 5.56
CA GLU A 96 -4.75 -12.82 4.31
C GLU A 96 -5.88 -12.12 3.55
N ALA A 97 -5.72 -11.95 2.24
CA ALA A 97 -6.71 -11.38 1.35
C ALA A 97 -6.82 -12.26 0.11
N ASP A 98 -7.97 -12.90 -0.07
CA ASP A 98 -8.26 -13.82 -1.15
C ASP A 98 -9.73 -13.71 -1.58
N GLU A 99 -10.25 -14.73 -2.27
CA GLU A 99 -11.66 -14.81 -2.71
C GLU A 99 -12.65 -14.77 -1.54
N GLU A 100 -12.26 -15.25 -0.36
CA GLU A 100 -13.05 -15.22 0.87
C GLU A 100 -12.95 -13.87 1.61
N GLY A 101 -12.23 -12.90 1.03
CA GLY A 101 -12.09 -11.53 1.53
C GLY A 101 -10.86 -11.30 2.38
N PHE A 102 -10.87 -10.21 3.16
CA PHE A 102 -9.75 -9.82 4.04
C PHE A 102 -9.96 -10.36 5.45
N ARG A 103 -9.00 -11.15 5.95
CA ARG A 103 -8.98 -11.71 7.30
C ARG A 103 -7.69 -11.32 8.00
N VAL A 104 -7.79 -11.02 9.29
CA VAL A 104 -6.67 -10.57 10.12
C VAL A 104 -6.68 -11.29 11.46
N GLU A 105 -5.50 -11.69 11.92
CA GLU A 105 -5.26 -12.30 13.22
C GLU A 105 -4.32 -11.40 14.03
N SER A 106 -4.75 -10.95 15.20
CA SER A 106 -3.94 -10.17 16.14
C SER A 106 -4.54 -10.21 17.55
N ASP A 107 -3.68 -10.23 18.57
CA ASP A 107 -4.09 -10.07 19.97
C ASP A 107 -4.64 -8.67 20.27
N ALA A 108 -4.38 -7.70 19.38
CA ALA A 108 -4.89 -6.34 19.49
C ALA A 108 -6.29 -6.16 18.87
N LEU A 109 -6.91 -7.22 18.33
CA LEU A 109 -8.27 -7.13 17.80
C LEU A 109 -9.31 -6.99 18.93
N PRO A 110 -10.37 -6.20 18.72
CA PRO A 110 -11.49 -6.18 19.65
C PRO A 110 -12.11 -7.56 19.82
N LEU A 111 -12.28 -7.99 21.06
CA LEU A 111 -13.03 -9.21 21.37
C LEU A 111 -14.53 -8.97 21.15
N ALA A 112 -15.18 -9.87 20.41
CA ALA A 112 -16.62 -9.84 20.28
C ALA A 112 -17.28 -10.05 21.66
N PRO A 113 -18.39 -9.36 21.97
CA PRO A 113 -19.11 -9.58 23.21
C PRO A 113 -19.73 -10.98 23.24
N GLU A 114 -19.78 -11.58 24.43
CA GLU A 114 -20.49 -12.84 24.65
C GLU A 114 -22.00 -12.66 24.48
N ASP A 115 -22.65 -13.57 23.75
CA ASP A 115 -24.10 -13.57 23.60
C ASP A 115 -24.80 -13.87 24.94
N THR A 116 -25.79 -13.03 25.29
CA THR A 116 -26.67 -13.30 26.44
C THR A 116 -27.51 -14.57 26.23
N ASP A 117 -28.03 -15.16 27.30
CA ASP A 117 -28.88 -16.36 27.21
C ASP A 117 -30.09 -16.15 26.29
N ASP A 118 -30.71 -14.97 26.33
CA ASP A 118 -31.83 -14.62 25.46
C ASP A 118 -31.41 -14.53 23.98
N VAL A 119 -30.23 -13.97 23.68
CA VAL A 119 -29.71 -13.88 22.31
C VAL A 119 -29.39 -15.26 21.76
N LYS A 120 -28.79 -16.14 22.56
CA LYS A 120 -28.52 -17.53 22.17
C LYS A 120 -29.81 -18.27 21.86
N ALA A 121 -30.83 -18.16 22.72
CA ALA A 121 -32.12 -18.79 22.50
C ALA A 121 -32.82 -18.27 21.24
N ALA A 122 -32.80 -16.95 21.01
CA ALA A 122 -33.36 -16.34 19.81
C ALA A 122 -32.64 -16.80 18.53
N LYS A 123 -31.31 -16.92 18.59
CA LYS A 123 -30.49 -17.40 17.48
C LYS A 123 -30.76 -18.87 17.14
N GLU A 124 -30.91 -19.72 18.16
CA GLU A 124 -31.30 -21.12 18.00
C GLU A 124 -32.69 -21.25 17.36
N GLU A 125 -33.68 -20.49 17.84
CA GLU A 125 -35.03 -20.49 17.28
C GLU A 125 -35.03 -19.99 15.82
N PHE A 126 -34.24 -18.96 15.52
CA PHE A 126 -34.10 -18.43 14.16
C PHE A 126 -33.51 -19.47 13.20
N PHE A 127 -32.41 -20.12 13.57
CA PHE A 127 -31.78 -21.13 12.71
C PHE A 127 -32.67 -22.38 12.54
N ALA A 128 -33.36 -22.83 13.59
CA ALA A 128 -34.33 -23.93 13.48
C ALA A 128 -35.53 -23.56 12.60
N ALA A 129 -35.99 -22.31 12.64
CA ALA A 129 -37.04 -21.83 11.75
C ALA A 129 -36.55 -21.71 10.31
N TYR A 130 -35.30 -21.28 10.10
CA TYR A 130 -34.66 -21.17 8.79
C TYR A 130 -34.50 -22.53 8.12
N GLU A 131 -34.03 -23.55 8.85
CA GLU A 131 -33.93 -24.93 8.33
C GLU A 131 -35.30 -25.49 7.96
N ARG A 132 -36.31 -25.32 8.81
CA ARG A 132 -37.69 -25.72 8.49
C ARG A 132 -38.21 -25.00 7.25
N ALA A 133 -37.89 -23.72 7.08
CA ALA A 133 -38.27 -22.95 5.91
C ALA A 133 -37.55 -23.44 4.65
N LEU A 134 -36.26 -23.80 4.73
CA LEU A 134 -35.52 -24.43 3.64
C LEU A 134 -36.11 -25.79 3.23
N GLU A 135 -36.45 -26.64 4.20
CA GLU A 135 -37.09 -27.94 3.94
C GLU A 135 -38.47 -27.78 3.30
N ALA A 136 -39.27 -26.83 3.80
CA ALA A 136 -40.59 -26.54 3.24
C ALA A 136 -40.52 -25.85 1.87
N ALA A 137 -39.50 -25.02 1.66
CA ALA A 137 -39.21 -24.39 0.38
C ALA A 137 -38.71 -25.39 -0.66
N GLY A 138 -38.22 -26.56 -0.23
CA GLY A 138 -37.85 -27.69 -1.08
C GLY A 138 -36.94 -27.26 -2.23
N SER A 139 -35.64 -27.08 -1.93
CA SER A 139 -34.54 -26.89 -2.89
C SER A 139 -34.95 -26.26 -4.24
N TYR A 140 -34.77 -24.95 -4.37
CA TYR A 140 -34.48 -24.41 -5.70
C TYR A 140 -33.07 -24.91 -6.07
N GLU A 141 -33.01 -26.05 -6.73
CA GLU A 141 -31.83 -26.51 -7.45
C GLU A 141 -31.55 -25.49 -8.55
N TYR A 142 -30.45 -24.74 -8.42
CA TYR A 142 -29.99 -23.84 -9.47
C TYR A 142 -29.39 -24.73 -10.56
N GLU A 143 -30.23 -25.15 -11.51
CA GLU A 143 -29.80 -25.84 -12.72
C GLU A 143 -28.89 -24.90 -13.52
N GLU A 144 -27.60 -25.23 -13.58
CA GLU A 144 -26.66 -24.65 -14.50
C GLU A 144 -27.12 -24.99 -15.93
N TYR A 145 -27.77 -24.03 -16.59
CA TYR A 145 -28.09 -24.15 -18.01
C TYR A 145 -26.80 -24.21 -18.82
N SER A 146 -26.43 -25.42 -19.22
CA SER A 146 -25.61 -25.71 -20.39
C SER A 146 -26.27 -25.07 -21.60
N ASP A 147 -25.81 -23.88 -21.99
CA ASP A 147 -26.22 -23.16 -23.20
C ASP A 147 -25.63 -23.86 -24.43
N GLU A 148 -26.28 -24.94 -24.85
CA GLU A 148 -26.04 -25.59 -26.13
C GLU A 148 -27.30 -25.38 -26.98
N GLU A 149 -27.13 -24.62 -28.07
CA GLU A 149 -28.03 -24.53 -29.22
C GLU A 149 -29.30 -23.65 -29.10
N SER A 150 -29.12 -22.32 -29.13
CA SER A 150 -30.17 -21.43 -29.64
C SER A 150 -29.63 -20.12 -30.24
N SER A 151 -29.00 -20.19 -31.41
CA SER A 151 -28.89 -19.02 -32.29
C SER A 151 -28.59 -19.39 -33.73
N GLU A 152 -29.54 -20.04 -34.41
CA GLU A 152 -29.65 -19.90 -35.86
C GLU A 152 -30.95 -19.16 -36.19
N GLU A 153 -30.82 -18.18 -37.10
CA GLU A 153 -31.87 -17.50 -37.86
C GLU A 153 -32.64 -16.34 -37.19
N SER A 154 -31.99 -15.17 -37.16
CA SER A 154 -32.69 -13.92 -37.50
C SER A 154 -31.71 -12.93 -38.13
N SER A 155 -31.22 -13.28 -39.32
CA SER A 155 -30.73 -12.30 -40.29
C SER A 155 -31.90 -11.49 -40.82
N GLU A 156 -31.85 -10.16 -40.72
CA GLU A 156 -32.22 -9.23 -41.80
C GLU A 156 -31.95 -7.77 -41.36
N GLU A 157 -30.88 -7.22 -41.94
CA GLU A 157 -30.81 -5.89 -42.59
C GLU A 157 -31.28 -4.63 -41.81
N SER A 158 -30.31 -3.82 -41.37
CA SER A 158 -30.42 -2.35 -41.49
C SER A 158 -29.01 -1.74 -41.57
N SER A 159 -28.57 -1.59 -42.81
CA SER A 159 -27.43 -0.78 -43.22
C SER A 159 -27.82 0.69 -43.22
N GLU A 160 -27.22 1.50 -42.35
CA GLU A 160 -27.27 2.97 -42.46
C GLU A 160 -25.89 3.47 -41.97
N GLU A 161 -24.93 3.64 -42.87
CA GLU A 161 -24.60 4.91 -43.54
C GLU A 161 -23.55 5.71 -42.74
N TYR A 162 -22.29 5.55 -43.18
CA TYR A 162 -21.16 6.36 -42.74
C TYR A 162 -21.31 7.77 -43.33
N GLY A 163 -21.80 8.70 -42.51
CA GLY A 163 -21.76 10.12 -42.79
C GLY A 163 -20.38 10.69 -42.55
N GLU A 164 -19.61 10.80 -43.62
CA GLU A 164 -18.38 11.57 -43.74
C GLU A 164 -18.70 13.07 -43.59
N SER A 165 -18.04 13.76 -42.66
CA SER A 165 -17.95 15.23 -42.71
C SER A 165 -16.56 15.65 -42.26
N SER A 166 -15.69 15.79 -43.26
CA SER A 166 -14.57 16.71 -43.22
C SER A 166 -15.13 18.12 -43.33
N GLU A 167 -14.79 19.01 -42.38
CA GLU A 167 -14.65 20.45 -42.65
C GLU A 167 -13.42 21.00 -41.92
N GLU A 168 -12.37 21.07 -42.73
CA GLU A 168 -11.18 21.90 -42.73
C GLU A 168 -11.31 23.30 -42.08
N SER A 169 -10.21 23.73 -41.45
CA SER A 169 -9.58 25.06 -41.56
C SER A 169 -10.32 26.34 -41.08
N SER A 170 -9.79 26.97 -40.01
CA SER A 170 -9.34 28.36 -40.11
C SER A 170 -8.24 28.68 -39.09
N GLU A 171 -7.20 29.30 -39.61
CA GLU A 171 -6.01 29.80 -38.92
C GLU A 171 -6.29 31.09 -38.12
N GLU A 172 -5.22 31.55 -37.44
CA GLU A 172 -4.87 32.95 -37.14
C GLU A 172 -5.19 33.56 -35.74
N SER A 173 -4.08 33.82 -35.06
CA SER A 173 -3.68 35.16 -34.57
C SER A 173 -4.01 35.58 -33.12
N SER A 174 -2.93 35.69 -32.33
CA SER A 174 -2.43 36.92 -31.65
C SER A 174 -1.88 36.62 -30.23
N GLU A 175 -0.55 36.69 -30.05
CA GLU A 175 0.22 37.79 -29.43
C GLU A 175 0.38 37.62 -27.91
N GLU A 176 1.58 37.26 -27.45
CA GLU A 176 2.51 38.13 -26.69
C GLU A 176 1.89 38.82 -25.46
N TYR A 177 2.38 38.48 -24.25
CA TYR A 177 3.34 39.28 -23.48
C TYR A 177 3.88 38.48 -22.29
#